data_AF-A0A427AQ99-F1
#
_entry.id   AF-A0A427AQ99-F1
#
_cell.length_a   1.000
_cell.length_b   1.000
_cell.length_c   1.000
_cell.angle_alpha   90.00
_cell.angle_beta   90.00
_cell.angle_gamma   90.00
#
_symmetry.space_group_name_H-M   'P 1'
#
loop_
_entity.id
_entity.type
_entity.pdbx_description
1 polymer ?
#
loop_
_entity_poly.entity_id
_entity_poly.type
_entity_poly.pdbx_seq_one_letter_code
_entity_poly.pdbx_strand_id
1 'polypeptide(L)'
;MPRPFENCRKNTQSRLPKSTSRPRTPSETISWLVPIFLYRTKLQEEHESHCRMTLQDYEPTGETPVRSEPDVPSKGMIECLRAMPMETLLEDFRENHPYESSKESKPTLIPRSPLAQRN
;
A
#
# COMPACT_ATOMS: atom_id res chain seq x y z
N MET A 1 -18.00 -14.29 -1.26
CA MET A 1 -17.29 -14.31 0.03
C MET A 1 -17.35 -12.91 0.63
N PRO A 2 -18.14 -12.64 1.69
CA PRO A 2 -18.22 -11.31 2.28
C PRO A 2 -16.96 -11.01 3.11
N ARG A 3 -16.52 -9.75 3.09
CA ARG A 3 -15.30 -9.30 3.78
C ARG A 3 -15.49 -9.32 5.31
N PRO A 4 -14.50 -9.77 6.11
CA PRO A 4 -14.63 -9.91 7.57
C PRO A 4 -14.90 -8.57 8.28
N PHE A 5 -14.48 -7.45 7.70
CA PHE A 5 -14.65 -6.11 8.28
C PHE A 5 -16.09 -5.57 8.25
N GLU A 6 -16.92 -5.96 7.28
CA GLU A 6 -18.31 -5.48 7.20
C GLU A 6 -19.21 -6.10 8.28
N ASN A 7 -18.86 -7.29 8.77
CA ASN A 7 -19.64 -7.98 9.79
C ASN A 7 -19.39 -7.42 11.19
N CYS A 8 -18.23 -6.77 11.40
CA CYS A 8 -17.86 -6.18 12.68
C CYS A 8 -18.72 -4.94 13.00
N ARG A 9 -18.91 -4.05 12.01
CA ARG A 9 -19.65 -2.78 12.18
C ARG A 9 -21.13 -2.97 12.56
N LYS A 10 -21.76 -4.03 12.07
CA LYS A 10 -23.19 -4.33 12.34
C LYS A 10 -23.41 -4.98 13.72
N ASN A 11 -22.40 -5.67 14.24
CA ASN A 11 -22.49 -6.39 15.52
C ASN A 11 -22.11 -5.52 16.74
N THR A 12 -21.46 -4.37 16.53
CA THR A 12 -21.14 -3.42 17.63
C THR A 12 -22.34 -2.59 18.08
N GLN A 13 -23.25 -2.22 17.16
CA GLN A 13 -24.43 -1.41 17.49
C GLN A 13 -25.47 -2.16 18.34
N SER A 14 -25.48 -3.50 18.32
CA SER A 14 -26.44 -4.31 19.07
C SER A 14 -25.98 -4.68 20.49
N ARG A 15 -24.72 -4.38 20.87
CA ARG A 15 -24.12 -4.87 22.13
C ARG A 15 -23.83 -3.80 23.18
N LEU A 16 -24.14 -2.54 22.91
CA LEU A 16 -24.03 -1.48 23.92
C LEU A 16 -25.32 -1.42 24.75
N PRO A 17 -25.22 -1.35 26.09
CA PRO A 17 -26.40 -1.19 26.94
C PRO A 17 -27.10 0.14 26.63
N LYS A 18 -28.33 0.06 26.14
CA LYS A 18 -29.20 1.23 25.92
C LYS A 18 -29.74 1.68 27.27
N SER A 19 -29.13 2.71 27.84
CA SER A 19 -29.65 3.35 29.05
C SER A 19 -29.64 4.87 28.86
N THR A 20 -30.77 5.50 29.19
CA THR A 20 -31.21 6.83 28.72
C THR A 20 -31.01 7.94 29.76
N SER A 21 -30.26 7.72 30.85
CA SER A 21 -30.03 8.77 31.85
C SER A 21 -28.58 8.80 32.36
N ARG A 22 -28.08 10.02 32.60
CA ARG A 22 -26.72 10.28 33.10
C ARG A 22 -26.64 9.88 34.58
N PRO A 23 -25.61 9.11 35.00
CA PRO A 23 -25.44 8.73 36.40
C PRO A 23 -25.22 9.97 37.27
N ARG A 24 -25.84 9.99 38.46
CA ARG A 24 -25.82 11.13 39.39
C ARG A 24 -25.03 10.84 40.66
N THR A 25 -24.75 9.57 40.94
CA THR A 25 -23.94 9.15 42.10
C THR A 25 -22.73 8.33 41.66
N PRO A 26 -21.65 8.28 42.47
CA PRO A 26 -20.48 7.45 42.17
C PRO A 26 -20.82 5.96 42.02
N SER A 27 -21.75 5.45 42.82
CA SER A 27 -22.19 4.04 42.76
C SER A 27 -22.85 3.71 41.42
N GLU A 28 -23.66 4.63 40.89
CA GLU A 28 -24.22 4.47 39.55
C GLU A 28 -23.12 4.53 38.50
N THR A 29 -22.20 5.50 38.57
CA THR A 29 -21.09 5.60 37.60
C THR A 29 -20.26 4.31 37.53
N ILE A 30 -19.97 3.69 38.68
CA ILE A 30 -19.24 2.42 38.74
C ILE A 30 -20.04 1.29 38.08
N SER A 31 -21.35 1.21 38.34
CA SER A 31 -22.25 0.22 37.72
C SER A 31 -22.23 0.28 36.18
N TRP A 32 -22.03 1.46 35.60
CA TRP A 32 -21.89 1.64 34.15
C TRP A 32 -20.49 1.34 33.62
N LEU A 33 -19.45 1.74 34.35
CA LEU A 33 -18.06 1.60 33.88
C LEU A 33 -17.56 0.16 33.95
N VAL A 34 -17.99 -0.64 34.93
CA VAL A 34 -17.53 -2.02 35.11
C VAL A 34 -17.84 -2.90 33.88
N PRO A 35 -19.08 -2.95 33.35
CA PRO A 35 -19.38 -3.72 32.14
C PRO A 35 -18.61 -3.23 30.91
N ILE A 36 -18.42 -1.91 30.76
CA ILE A 36 -17.69 -1.32 29.63
C ILE A 36 -16.21 -1.71 29.70
N PHE A 37 -15.61 -1.65 30.90
CA PHE A 37 -14.22 -2.04 31.13
C PHE A 37 -14.02 -3.54 30.85
N LEU A 38 -14.88 -4.39 31.40
CA LEU A 38 -14.82 -5.84 31.19
C LEU A 38 -15.01 -6.23 29.71
N TYR A 39 -15.90 -5.56 28.98
CA TYR A 39 -16.08 -5.79 27.56
C TYR A 39 -14.85 -5.36 26.75
N ARG A 40 -14.23 -4.22 27.12
CA ARG A 40 -13.01 -3.74 26.49
C ARG A 40 -11.83 -4.71 26.71
N THR A 41 -11.63 -5.21 27.93
CA THR A 41 -10.55 -6.18 28.20
C THR A 41 -10.79 -7.49 27.44
N LYS A 42 -12.04 -7.96 27.40
CA LYS A 42 -12.41 -9.16 26.63
C LYS A 42 -12.12 -9.01 25.13
N LEU A 43 -12.42 -7.85 24.54
CA LEU A 43 -12.08 -7.58 23.14
C LEU A 43 -10.57 -7.50 22.90
N GLN A 44 -9.82 -6.91 23.83
CA GLN A 44 -8.37 -6.81 23.75
C GLN A 44 -7.72 -8.20 23.77
N GLU A 45 -8.14 -9.08 24.69
CA GLU A 45 -7.63 -10.45 24.79
C GLU A 45 -7.91 -11.27 23.53
N GLU A 46 -9.11 -11.15 22.98
CA GLU A 46 -9.49 -11.83 21.72
C GLU A 46 -8.64 -11.34 20.55
N HIS A 47 -8.41 -10.02 20.45
CA HIS A 47 -7.57 -9.43 19.40
C HIS A 47 -6.11 -9.85 19.53
N GLU A 48 -5.56 -9.82 20.74
CA GLU A 48 -4.19 -10.27 21.02
C GLU A 48 -4.01 -11.76 20.73
N SER A 49 -4.99 -12.58 21.10
CA SER A 49 -4.99 -14.01 20.80
C SER A 49 -5.01 -14.27 19.29
N HIS A 50 -5.89 -13.59 18.57
CA HIS A 50 -5.97 -13.71 17.11
C HIS A 50 -4.67 -13.28 16.44
N CYS A 51 -4.11 -12.13 16.83
CA CYS A 51 -2.86 -11.62 16.28
C CYS A 51 -1.68 -12.58 16.55
N ARG A 52 -1.58 -13.11 17.77
CA ARG A 52 -0.56 -14.10 18.16
C ARG A 52 -0.67 -15.38 17.32
N MET A 53 -1.88 -15.91 17.12
CA MET A 53 -2.08 -17.09 16.27
C MET A 53 -1.64 -16.81 14.83
N THR A 54 -2.10 -15.70 14.24
CA THR A 54 -1.74 -15.37 12.86
C THR A 54 -0.25 -15.09 12.65
N LEU A 55 0.45 -14.64 13.69
CA LEU A 55 1.89 -14.41 13.64
C LEU A 55 2.68 -15.72 13.79
N GLN A 56 2.20 -16.65 14.62
CA GLN A 56 2.83 -17.98 14.76
C GLN A 56 2.69 -18.83 13.49
N ASP A 57 1.57 -18.66 12.77
CA ASP A 57 1.32 -19.34 11.49
C ASP A 57 1.93 -18.59 10.28
N TYR A 58 2.54 -17.42 10.50
CA TYR A 58 3.16 -16.63 9.43
C TYR A 58 4.53 -17.21 9.05
N GLU A 59 4.58 -17.87 7.90
CA GLU A 59 5.83 -18.21 7.20
C GLU A 59 6.21 -17.03 6.29
N PRO A 60 7.36 -16.35 6.52
CA PRO A 60 7.79 -15.24 5.68
C PRO A 60 8.05 -15.73 4.25
N THR A 61 7.07 -15.54 3.37
CA THR A 61 7.14 -15.98 1.98
C THR A 61 7.57 -14.81 1.09
N GLY A 62 8.66 -15.01 0.37
CA GLY A 62 9.19 -14.07 -0.62
C GLY A 62 10.49 -13.41 -0.18
N GLU A 63 11.38 -13.20 -1.13
CA GLU A 63 12.52 -12.31 -0.93
C GLU A 63 11.99 -10.89 -0.86
N THR A 64 12.41 -10.14 0.17
CA THR A 64 12.18 -8.70 0.19
C THR A 64 12.83 -8.16 -1.08
N PRO A 65 12.10 -7.48 -2.00
CA PRO A 65 12.68 -7.03 -3.26
C PRO A 65 13.89 -6.15 -2.93
N VAL A 66 15.08 -6.69 -3.18
CA VAL A 66 16.31 -5.92 -3.02
C VAL A 66 16.21 -4.81 -4.03
N ARG A 67 16.48 -3.59 -3.59
CA ARG A 67 16.56 -2.44 -4.49
C ARG A 67 17.78 -2.66 -5.38
N SER A 68 17.59 -3.37 -6.49
CA SER A 68 18.59 -3.50 -7.54
C SER A 68 18.92 -2.09 -8.00
N GLU A 69 20.19 -1.70 -7.88
CA GLU A 69 20.63 -0.49 -8.55
C GLU A 69 20.31 -0.66 -10.04
N PRO A 70 19.72 0.35 -10.70
CA PRO A 70 19.50 0.27 -12.13
C PRO A 70 20.86 0.02 -12.78
N ASP A 71 20.92 -0.96 -13.68
CA ASP A 71 22.13 -1.22 -14.48
C ASP A 71 22.36 -0.02 -15.41
N VAL A 72 23.11 0.97 -14.92
CA VAL A 72 23.42 2.18 -15.67
C VAL A 72 24.65 1.89 -16.52
N PRO A 73 24.58 2.06 -17.85
CA PRO A 73 25.71 1.79 -18.71
C PRO A 73 26.88 2.72 -18.36
N SER A 74 28.09 2.16 -18.36
CA SER A 74 29.30 2.94 -18.13
C SER A 74 29.51 3.97 -19.25
N LYS A 75 30.28 5.03 -18.98
CA LYS A 75 30.61 6.07 -19.97
C LYS A 75 31.18 5.48 -21.28
N GLY A 76 32.06 4.48 -21.17
CA GLY A 76 32.64 3.81 -22.32
C GLY A 76 31.59 3.08 -23.16
N MET A 77 30.65 2.39 -22.50
CA MET A 77 29.54 1.73 -23.19
C MET A 77 28.63 2.74 -23.90
N ILE A 78 28.35 3.88 -23.27
CA ILE A 78 27.56 4.96 -23.88
C ILE A 78 28.27 5.53 -25.11
N GLU A 79 29.60 5.70 -25.08
CA GLU A 79 30.38 6.16 -26.22
C GLU A 79 30.40 5.14 -27.36
N CYS A 80 30.56 3.85 -27.04
CA CYS A 80 30.46 2.77 -28.03
C CYS A 80 29.09 2.76 -28.71
N LEU A 81 28.00 2.79 -27.94
CA LEU A 81 26.64 2.81 -28.47
C LEU A 81 26.39 4.04 -29.36
N ARG A 82 26.88 5.22 -28.97
CA ARG A 82 26.74 6.44 -29.77
C ARG A 82 27.57 6.44 -31.06
N ALA A 83 28.61 5.62 -31.13
CA ALA A 83 29.42 5.47 -32.34
C ALA A 83 28.79 4.49 -33.34
N MET A 84 27.80 3.69 -32.92
CA MET A 84 27.08 2.77 -33.79
C MET A 84 26.03 3.52 -34.64
N PRO A 85 25.76 3.05 -35.87
CA PRO A 85 24.70 3.61 -36.68
C PRO A 85 23.33 3.31 -36.06
N MET A 86 22.38 4.24 -36.26
CA MET A 86 21.05 4.19 -35.67
C MET A 86 20.28 2.93 -36.11
N GLU A 87 20.46 2.53 -37.36
CA GLU A 87 19.83 1.36 -37.96
C GLU A 87 20.22 0.08 -37.21
N THR A 88 21.50 -0.07 -36.87
CA THR A 88 22.00 -1.22 -36.10
C THR A 88 21.43 -1.23 -34.69
N LEU A 89 21.40 -0.09 -34.01
CA LEU A 89 20.84 0.02 -32.65
C LEU A 89 19.34 -0.33 -32.62
N LEU A 90 18.60 0.08 -33.65
CA LEU A 90 17.17 -0.21 -33.77
C LEU A 90 16.89 -1.68 -34.07
N GLU A 91 17.72 -2.33 -34.90
CA GLU A 91 17.63 -3.76 -35.18
C GLU A 91 17.85 -4.58 -33.89
N ASP A 92 18.94 -4.30 -33.16
CA ASP A 92 19.28 -4.97 -31.91
C ASP A 92 18.18 -4.78 -30.85
N PHE A 93 17.62 -3.56 -30.74
CA PHE A 93 16.54 -3.29 -29.80
C PHE A 93 15.26 -4.07 -30.13
N ARG A 94 14.91 -4.17 -31.42
CA ARG A 94 13.71 -4.90 -31.88
C ARG A 94 13.82 -6.40 -31.67
N GLU A 95 15.02 -6.97 -31.84
CA GLU A 95 15.28 -8.39 -31.59
C GLU A 95 15.15 -8.74 -30.10
N ASN A 96 15.69 -7.89 -29.21
CA ASN A 96 15.68 -8.12 -27.77
C ASN A 96 14.34 -7.77 -27.08
N HIS A 97 13.54 -6.90 -27.69
CA HIS A 97 12.27 -6.43 -27.10
C HIS A 97 11.08 -6.59 -28.06
N PRO A 98 10.72 -7.84 -28.43
CA PRO A 98 9.72 -8.11 -29.47
C PRO A 98 8.32 -7.55 -29.14
N TYR A 99 8.02 -7.30 -27.87
CA TYR A 99 6.73 -6.77 -27.41
C TYR A 99 6.67 -5.23 -27.27
N GLU A 100 7.82 -4.53 -27.14
CA GLU A 100 7.88 -3.07 -27.00
C GLU A 100 8.07 -2.34 -28.34
N SER A 101 8.40 -3.07 -29.41
CA SER A 101 8.62 -2.53 -30.77
C SER A 101 7.41 -1.80 -31.38
N SER A 102 6.23 -1.83 -30.75
CA SER A 102 4.99 -1.29 -31.31
C SER A 102 4.58 0.11 -30.79
N LYS A 103 5.40 0.77 -29.96
CA LYS A 103 5.10 2.11 -29.42
C LYS A 103 5.81 3.17 -30.25
N GLU A 104 5.18 3.58 -31.34
CA GLU A 104 5.56 4.78 -32.08
C GLU A 104 5.51 5.99 -31.12
N SER A 105 6.68 6.48 -30.71
CA SER A 105 6.78 7.74 -29.99
C SER A 105 6.43 8.85 -30.98
N LYS A 106 5.15 9.23 -31.04
CA LYS A 106 4.77 10.51 -31.64
C LYS A 106 5.66 11.58 -31.01
N PRO A 107 6.53 12.27 -31.77
CA PRO A 107 7.24 13.41 -31.24
C PRO A 107 6.16 14.41 -30.84
N THR A 108 6.01 14.65 -29.54
CA THR A 108 5.09 15.68 -29.05
C THR A 108 5.68 17.03 -29.44
N LEU A 109 5.29 17.49 -30.63
CA LEU A 109 5.47 18.83 -31.19
C LEU A 109 4.67 19.88 -30.39
N ILE A 110 4.63 19.77 -29.06
CA ILE A 110 3.97 20.78 -28.22
C ILE A 110 5.01 21.89 -28.00
N PRO A 111 4.81 23.11 -28.54
CA PRO A 111 5.66 24.23 -28.21
C PRO A 111 5.51 24.46 -26.70
N ARG A 112 6.58 24.22 -25.92
CA ARG A 112 6.57 24.57 -24.50
C ARG A 112 6.51 26.09 -24.40
N SER A 113 5.42 26.62 -23.85
CA SER A 113 5.31 28.04 -23.56
C SER A 113 6.34 28.47 -22.50
N PRO A 114 6.87 29.70 -22.55
CA PRO A 114 7.90 30.14 -21.60
C PRO A 114 7.37 30.14 -20.17
N LEU A 115 8.20 29.70 -19.23
CA LEU A 115 7.89 29.79 -17.80
C LEU A 115 7.79 31.27 -17.41
N ALA A 116 6.60 31.71 -16.98
CA ALA A 116 6.40 33.07 -16.53
C ALA A 116 7.30 33.36 -15.31
N GLN A 117 8.17 34.36 -15.44
CA GLN A 117 9.04 34.82 -14.38
C GLN A 117 8.19 35.57 -13.35
N ARG A 118 7.99 35.00 -12.16
CA ARG A 118 7.27 35.67 -11.07
C ARG A 118 8.26 36.60 -10.33
N ASN A 119 8.04 37.90 -10.44
CA ASN A 119 8.75 38.93 -9.66
C ASN A 119 8.28 38.96 -8.20
#